data_AF-A0A016SJR0-F1
#
_entry.id   AF-A0A016SJR0-F1
#
_cell.length_a   1.000
_cell.length_b   1.000
_cell.length_c   1.000
_cell.angle_alpha   90.00
_cell.angle_beta   90.00
_cell.angle_gamma   90.00
#
_symmetry.space_group_name_H-M   'P 1'
#
loop_
_entity.id
_entity.type
_entity.pdbx_description
1 polymer ?
#
loop_
_entity_poly.entity_id
_entity_poly.type
_entity_poly.pdbx_seq_one_letter_code
_entity_poly.pdbx_strand_id
1 'polypeptide(L)'
;MLCFKRYFNEPLPQQYEFCRQPGAMCGYVEKGISMSSWEKRLAIITAQGDLIIYKYYLLDIGPGLGFDLAVKTKIMPSKTGRSNKKNESISLSQIPSISENNSQGIKTINDVSDEDVDKMSMIDLITYIKGKVNDPSVEHLLEKLSEKVPKEISREVEAEKRARTVVISGIEEPAEGLRATERSRDLKAKVDEILDALDIDCNVSDVFRIGKPNGNRPRLVKLVFPSTFYWKKALANARLLRNAGFRGVFIRKSLTEEERRHEYELRQLARERNNGKAEREWVVYRSQLKHVSELPNRRPVNY
;
A
#
# COMPACT_ATOMS: atom_id res chain seq x y z
N MET A 1 -29.15 -18.59 3.01
CA MET A 1 -27.97 -18.08 2.27
C MET A 1 -27.63 -19.10 1.21
N LEU A 2 -27.47 -18.70 -0.05
CA LEU A 2 -26.98 -19.57 -1.12
C LEU A 2 -25.67 -18.97 -1.65
N CYS A 3 -24.56 -19.67 -1.43
CA CYS A 3 -23.28 -19.32 -2.04
C CYS A 3 -23.23 -19.93 -3.44
N PHE A 4 -23.30 -19.10 -4.47
CA PHE A 4 -22.99 -19.53 -5.83
C PHE A 4 -21.48 -19.47 -6.06
N LYS A 5 -20.88 -20.64 -6.32
CA LYS A 5 -19.49 -20.77 -6.77
C LYS A 5 -19.55 -21.05 -8.27
N ARG A 6 -19.09 -20.10 -9.11
CA ARG A 6 -19.12 -20.24 -10.57
C ARG A 6 -17.70 -20.07 -11.14
N TYR A 7 -17.35 -20.88 -12.12
CA TYR A 7 -16.02 -20.89 -12.74
C TYR A 7 -15.96 -19.94 -13.94
N PHE A 8 -14.77 -19.41 -14.22
CA PHE A 8 -14.53 -18.25 -15.10
C PHE A 8 -14.88 -18.42 -16.60
N ASN A 9 -15.28 -19.61 -17.06
CA ASN A 9 -15.34 -19.97 -18.48
C ASN A 9 -16.74 -20.41 -18.99
N GLU A 10 -17.81 -20.20 -18.23
CA GLU A 10 -19.19 -20.39 -18.76
C GLU A 10 -19.70 -19.09 -19.43
N PRO A 11 -20.38 -19.17 -20.59
CA PRO A 11 -21.05 -18.02 -21.17
C PRO A 11 -22.17 -17.52 -20.25
N LEU A 12 -22.29 -16.19 -20.14
CA LEU A 12 -23.28 -15.56 -19.25
C LEU A 12 -24.73 -15.82 -19.72
N PRO A 13 -25.68 -16.09 -18.80
CA PRO A 13 -27.10 -16.22 -19.15
C PRO A 13 -27.66 -14.92 -19.76
N GLN A 14 -28.68 -15.04 -20.61
CA GLN A 14 -29.29 -13.87 -21.23
C GLN A 14 -30.21 -13.12 -20.25
N GLN A 15 -30.30 -11.80 -20.42
CA GLN A 15 -30.84 -10.86 -19.43
C GLN A 15 -32.28 -11.16 -18.94
N TYR A 16 -33.10 -11.84 -19.74
CA TYR A 16 -34.48 -12.16 -19.39
C TYR A 16 -34.65 -13.30 -18.38
N GLU A 17 -33.63 -14.14 -18.17
CA GLU A 17 -33.72 -15.31 -17.28
C GLU A 17 -33.61 -14.96 -15.79
N PHE A 18 -33.06 -13.78 -15.45
CA PHE A 18 -32.82 -13.38 -14.06
C PHE A 18 -34.07 -12.96 -13.28
N CYS A 19 -35.13 -12.46 -13.95
CA CYS A 19 -36.19 -11.68 -13.29
C CYS A 19 -37.38 -12.50 -12.73
N ARG A 20 -37.20 -13.77 -12.35
CA ARG A 20 -38.31 -14.63 -11.84
C ARG A 20 -38.21 -15.12 -10.39
N GLN A 21 -37.14 -14.79 -9.64
CA GLN A 21 -37.02 -15.18 -8.23
C GLN A 21 -37.02 -13.98 -7.27
N PRO A 22 -37.73 -14.06 -6.12
CA PRO A 22 -37.62 -13.05 -5.06
C PRO A 22 -36.17 -12.94 -4.55
N GLY A 23 -35.54 -11.79 -4.76
CA GLY A 23 -34.13 -11.55 -4.43
C GLY A 23 -33.16 -11.51 -5.62
N ALA A 24 -33.64 -11.56 -6.87
CA ALA A 24 -32.80 -11.37 -8.05
C ALA A 24 -32.14 -9.97 -8.12
N MET A 25 -30.89 -9.92 -8.56
CA MET A 25 -30.16 -8.66 -8.81
C MET A 25 -30.63 -8.00 -10.12
N CYS A 26 -31.02 -6.73 -10.04
CA CYS A 26 -31.48 -5.97 -11.21
C CYS A 26 -30.36 -5.05 -11.73
N GLY A 27 -29.44 -5.62 -12.51
CA GLY A 27 -28.39 -4.88 -13.23
C GLY A 27 -27.03 -4.82 -12.52
N TYR A 28 -25.99 -4.72 -13.33
CA TYR A 28 -24.59 -4.59 -12.96
C TYR A 28 -23.95 -3.53 -13.85
N VAL A 29 -23.12 -2.67 -13.27
CA VAL A 29 -22.28 -1.74 -14.02
C VAL A 29 -20.88 -1.75 -13.42
N GLU A 30 -19.94 -2.44 -14.08
CA GLU A 30 -18.52 -2.20 -13.83
C GLU A 30 -18.13 -0.87 -14.48
N LYS A 31 -18.31 0.23 -13.75
CA LYS A 31 -17.65 1.48 -14.08
C LYS A 31 -16.36 1.53 -13.30
N GLY A 32 -15.23 1.45 -14.00
CA GLY A 32 -13.90 1.67 -13.43
C GLY A 32 -13.75 3.13 -13.01
N ILE A 33 -14.25 3.48 -11.82
CA ILE A 33 -14.07 4.81 -11.21
C ILE A 33 -12.63 4.87 -10.68
N SER A 34 -11.70 5.15 -11.59
CA SER A 34 -10.26 5.13 -11.32
C SER A 34 -9.84 6.28 -10.41
N MET A 35 -9.53 5.98 -9.14
CA MET A 35 -8.64 6.82 -8.31
C MET A 35 -7.36 6.10 -7.85
N SER A 36 -7.30 4.77 -7.97
CA SER A 36 -6.07 3.97 -7.89
C SER A 36 -6.28 2.62 -8.57
N SER A 37 -5.21 1.94 -9.01
CA SER A 37 -5.30 0.65 -9.72
C SER A 37 -5.77 -0.53 -8.86
N TRP A 38 -5.92 -0.34 -7.54
CA TRP A 38 -6.15 -1.41 -6.56
C TRP A 38 -7.52 -1.33 -5.86
N GLU A 39 -8.25 -0.21 -6.01
CA GLU A 39 -9.57 -0.01 -5.44
C GLU A 39 -10.65 -0.25 -6.51
N LYS A 40 -11.48 -1.29 -6.32
CA LYS A 40 -12.71 -1.47 -7.08
C LYS A 40 -13.94 -1.19 -6.21
N ARG A 41 -14.99 -0.67 -6.84
CA ARG A 41 -16.30 -0.44 -6.21
C ARG A 41 -17.37 -1.15 -7.02
N LEU A 42 -18.22 -1.93 -6.35
CA LEU A 42 -19.36 -2.61 -6.94
C LEU A 42 -20.64 -1.92 -6.45
N ALA A 43 -21.34 -1.26 -7.37
CA ALA A 43 -22.66 -0.69 -7.11
C ALA A 43 -23.75 -1.71 -7.47
N ILE A 44 -24.70 -1.92 -6.56
CA ILE A 44 -25.86 -2.81 -6.75
C ILE A 44 -27.12 -2.02 -6.40
N ILE A 45 -28.11 -2.02 -7.28
CA ILE A 45 -29.45 -1.48 -7.01
C ILE A 45 -30.36 -2.66 -6.61
N THR A 46 -31.02 -2.55 -5.45
CA THR A 46 -31.95 -3.57 -4.96
C THR A 46 -33.31 -3.47 -5.67
N ALA A 47 -34.13 -4.52 -5.56
CA ALA A 47 -35.51 -4.48 -6.05
C ALA A 47 -36.38 -3.44 -5.31
N GLN A 48 -35.95 -2.94 -4.13
CA GLN A 48 -36.58 -1.83 -3.42
C GLN A 48 -36.12 -0.45 -3.91
N GLY A 49 -35.13 -0.37 -4.81
CA GLY A 49 -34.52 0.88 -5.29
C GLY A 49 -33.33 1.38 -4.46
N ASP A 50 -32.92 0.66 -3.41
CA ASP A 50 -31.76 1.04 -2.59
C ASP A 50 -30.45 0.83 -3.38
N LEU A 51 -29.58 1.84 -3.37
CA LEU A 51 -28.22 1.74 -3.91
C LEU A 51 -27.25 1.27 -2.81
N ILE A 52 -26.60 0.13 -3.02
CA ILE A 52 -25.56 -0.42 -2.13
C ILE A 52 -24.22 -0.39 -2.88
N ILE A 53 -23.22 0.28 -2.30
CA ILE A 53 -21.86 0.34 -2.85
C ILE A 53 -20.93 -0.51 -1.96
N TYR A 54 -20.44 -1.61 -2.52
CA TYR A 54 -19.39 -2.41 -1.91
C TYR A 54 -18.02 -1.86 -2.33
N LYS A 55 -17.17 -1.61 -1.34
CA LYS A 55 -15.75 -1.29 -1.56
C LYS A 55 -14.93 -2.54 -1.34
N TYR A 56 -14.13 -2.94 -2.31
CA TYR A 56 -13.25 -4.10 -2.19
C TYR A 56 -11.88 -3.80 -2.81
N TYR A 57 -10.86 -4.44 -2.24
CA TYR A 57 -9.49 -4.34 -2.68
C TYR A 57 -9.11 -5.66 -3.34
N LEU A 58 -8.61 -5.61 -4.57
CA LEU A 58 -8.01 -6.77 -5.20
C LEU A 58 -6.63 -6.99 -4.55
N LEU A 59 -6.59 -7.90 -3.58
CA LEU A 59 -5.34 -8.57 -3.23
C LEU A 59 -4.98 -9.48 -4.42
N ASP A 60 -3.74 -9.42 -4.90
CA ASP A 60 -3.23 -10.31 -5.95
C ASP A 60 -3.07 -11.75 -5.41
N ILE A 61 -4.20 -12.42 -5.22
CA ILE A 61 -4.28 -13.83 -4.86
C ILE A 61 -4.09 -14.62 -6.16
N GLY A 62 -2.89 -15.16 -6.37
CA GLY A 62 -2.64 -16.09 -7.47
C GLY A 62 -3.63 -17.28 -7.43
N PRO A 63 -4.00 -17.83 -8.60
CA PRO A 63 -5.07 -18.83 -8.67
C PRO A 63 -4.71 -20.10 -7.87
N GLY A 64 -5.32 -20.27 -6.69
CA GLY A 64 -5.08 -21.44 -5.85
C GLY A 64 -5.64 -21.41 -4.41
N LEU A 65 -5.73 -20.24 -3.75
CA LEU A 65 -6.09 -20.16 -2.32
C LEU A 65 -7.21 -19.14 -2.06
N GLY A 66 -8.46 -19.62 -2.01
CA GLY A 66 -9.63 -18.77 -1.82
C GLY A 66 -9.92 -18.43 -0.35
N PHE A 67 -9.79 -17.15 0.00
CA PHE A 67 -10.41 -16.53 1.17
C PHE A 67 -10.84 -15.09 0.83
N ASP A 68 -12.11 -14.91 0.45
CA ASP A 68 -12.69 -13.58 0.23
C ASP A 68 -13.21 -13.00 1.55
N LEU A 69 -12.59 -11.92 2.04
CA LEU A 69 -13.08 -11.18 3.21
C LEU A 69 -13.89 -9.96 2.80
N ALA A 70 -15.17 -10.18 2.48
CA ALA A 70 -16.10 -9.10 2.14
C ALA A 70 -16.53 -8.30 3.39
N VAL A 71 -15.96 -7.12 3.61
CA VAL A 71 -16.37 -6.21 4.68
C VAL A 71 -17.67 -5.50 4.30
N LYS A 72 -18.77 -5.87 4.96
CA LYS A 72 -20.10 -5.31 4.71
C LYS A 72 -20.38 -4.11 5.61
N THR A 73 -20.20 -2.90 5.10
CA THR A 73 -20.71 -1.67 5.73
C THR A 73 -22.17 -1.43 5.34
N LYS A 74 -23.09 -1.50 6.30
CA LYS A 74 -24.51 -1.16 6.10
C LYS A 74 -24.75 0.29 6.50
N ILE A 75 -24.95 1.17 5.53
CA ILE A 75 -25.48 2.51 5.78
C ILE A 75 -26.97 2.37 6.13
N MET A 76 -27.42 2.97 7.24
CA MET A 76 -28.82 2.92 7.66
C MET A 76 -29.55 4.21 7.29
N PRO A 77 -30.84 4.14 6.89
CA PRO A 77 -31.66 5.34 6.71
C PRO A 77 -32.01 5.97 8.06
N SER A 78 -32.08 7.30 8.09
CA SER A 78 -32.51 8.08 9.25
C SER A 78 -33.99 7.83 9.56
N LYS A 79 -34.30 7.57 10.85
CA LYS A 79 -35.69 7.47 11.33
C LYS A 79 -36.13 8.78 11.96
N THR A 80 -37.33 9.22 11.60
CA THR A 80 -38.01 10.39 12.16
C THR A 80 -38.68 10.09 13.51
N GLY A 81 -38.50 11.03 14.45
CA GLY A 81 -39.55 11.44 15.40
C GLY A 81 -39.77 10.64 16.70
N ARG A 82 -39.38 11.23 17.83
CA ARG A 82 -40.30 11.44 18.97
C ARG A 82 -39.86 12.62 19.84
N SER A 83 -40.82 13.43 20.28
CA SER A 83 -40.62 14.78 20.81
C SER A 83 -40.70 14.88 22.34
N ASN A 84 -40.04 15.87 22.95
CA ASN A 84 -40.68 16.82 23.91
C ASN A 84 -39.74 17.92 24.44
N LYS A 85 -40.22 19.19 24.37
CA LYS A 85 -40.13 20.37 25.29
C LYS A 85 -38.86 20.55 26.16
N LYS A 86 -38.23 21.73 26.29
CA LYS A 86 -38.65 23.17 26.32
C LYS A 86 -37.46 24.02 25.73
N ASN A 87 -37.52 25.32 25.36
CA ASN A 87 -38.57 26.29 24.94
C ASN A 87 -37.91 27.61 24.47
N GLU A 88 -38.73 28.55 23.96
CA GLU A 88 -38.49 30.02 23.87
C GLU A 88 -37.30 30.52 22.99
N SER A 89 -37.45 31.52 22.10
CA SER A 89 -38.65 32.27 21.66
C SER A 89 -38.37 33.14 20.41
N ILE A 90 -39.29 33.09 19.41
CA ILE A 90 -39.98 34.24 18.75
C ILE A 90 -39.10 35.28 17.96
N SER A 91 -39.38 35.77 16.74
CA SER A 91 -40.56 35.82 15.83
C SER A 91 -40.10 35.93 14.35
N LEU A 92 -40.70 35.25 13.35
CA LEU A 92 -41.75 35.72 12.40
C LEU A 92 -41.42 37.01 11.60
N SER A 93 -41.74 37.17 10.30
CA SER A 93 -42.55 36.37 9.33
C SER A 93 -42.00 36.58 7.88
N GLN A 94 -42.55 36.12 6.73
CA GLN A 94 -43.81 35.45 6.36
C GLN A 94 -43.62 34.63 5.06
N ILE A 95 -44.70 34.24 4.35
CA ILE A 95 -44.71 33.57 3.03
C ILE A 95 -45.85 34.17 2.18
N PRO A 96 -45.61 34.53 0.90
CA PRO A 96 -46.32 33.92 -0.24
C PRO A 96 -45.46 33.79 -1.54
N SER A 97 -45.79 33.05 -2.61
CA SER A 97 -46.52 31.78 -2.76
C SER A 97 -46.49 31.29 -4.24
N ILE A 98 -46.10 30.02 -4.50
CA ILE A 98 -46.39 29.18 -5.69
C ILE A 98 -46.23 29.80 -7.10
N SER A 99 -45.26 29.28 -7.89
CA SER A 99 -45.51 28.85 -9.28
C SER A 99 -44.41 27.92 -9.80
N GLU A 100 -44.81 26.91 -10.57
CA GLU A 100 -43.91 26.03 -11.32
C GLU A 100 -43.42 26.74 -12.59
N ASN A 101 -42.15 26.59 -12.96
CA ASN A 101 -41.74 25.94 -14.22
C ASN A 101 -40.26 26.18 -14.62
N ASN A 102 -39.63 25.07 -15.00
CA ASN A 102 -38.66 24.89 -16.09
C ASN A 102 -37.27 25.57 -16.09
N SER A 103 -36.31 24.79 -16.62
CA SER A 103 -35.04 25.17 -17.27
C SER A 103 -33.99 26.06 -16.55
N GLN A 104 -32.78 25.49 -16.44
CA GLN A 104 -31.47 26.15 -16.47
C GLN A 104 -31.19 27.25 -15.42
N GLY A 105 -30.62 26.84 -14.28
CA GLY A 105 -29.90 27.72 -13.37
C GLY A 105 -28.51 27.17 -13.08
N ILE A 106 -27.46 27.84 -13.57
CA ILE A 106 -26.08 27.60 -13.13
C ILE A 106 -26.03 27.90 -11.63
N LYS A 107 -25.69 26.92 -10.80
CA LYS A 107 -25.50 27.18 -9.36
C LYS A 107 -24.37 28.18 -9.18
N THR A 108 -24.69 29.36 -8.64
CA THR A 108 -23.74 30.38 -8.21
C THR A 108 -22.76 29.74 -7.22
N ILE A 109 -21.46 29.88 -7.47
CA ILE A 109 -20.38 29.16 -6.77
C ILE A 109 -20.19 29.65 -5.30
N ASN A 110 -21.10 30.45 -4.77
CA ASN A 110 -20.91 31.23 -3.54
C ASN A 110 -21.37 30.57 -2.24
N ASP A 111 -21.90 29.36 -2.28
CA ASP A 111 -22.39 28.66 -1.09
C ASP A 111 -22.01 27.16 -1.14
N VAL A 112 -20.72 26.90 -0.90
CA VAL A 112 -20.20 25.55 -0.63
C VAL A 112 -20.14 25.42 0.88
N SER A 113 -20.86 24.45 1.43
CA SER A 113 -20.87 24.23 2.89
C SER A 113 -19.53 23.67 3.38
N ASP A 114 -19.16 23.96 4.63
CA ASP A 114 -17.93 23.40 5.24
C ASP A 114 -17.93 21.86 5.18
N GLU A 115 -19.11 21.23 5.30
CA GLU A 115 -19.26 19.77 5.15
C GLU A 115 -18.89 19.26 3.75
N ASP A 116 -18.99 20.08 2.71
CA ASP A 116 -18.60 19.69 1.34
C ASP A 116 -17.11 19.87 1.09
N VAL A 117 -16.48 20.86 1.75
CA VAL A 117 -15.02 21.10 1.72
C VAL A 117 -14.27 19.88 2.27
N ASP A 118 -14.70 19.32 3.40
CA ASP A 118 -14.10 18.12 4.02
C ASP A 118 -14.14 16.86 3.13
N LYS A 119 -15.01 16.82 2.12
CA LYS A 119 -15.17 15.68 1.19
C LYS A 119 -14.34 15.84 -0.09
N MET A 120 -13.80 17.03 -0.37
CA MET A 120 -13.04 17.32 -1.58
C MET A 120 -11.65 16.66 -1.56
N SER A 121 -11.14 16.23 -2.72
CA SER A 121 -9.73 15.84 -2.80
C SER A 121 -8.83 17.08 -2.71
N MET A 122 -7.55 16.88 -2.40
CA MET A 122 -6.56 17.97 -2.43
C MET A 122 -6.53 18.73 -3.77
N ILE A 123 -6.79 18.06 -4.90
CA ILE A 123 -6.83 18.69 -6.22
C ILE A 123 -8.09 19.54 -6.37
N ASP A 124 -9.23 19.05 -5.88
CA ASP A 124 -10.51 19.77 -5.93
C ASP A 124 -10.46 21.01 -5.02
N LEU A 125 -9.88 20.89 -3.82
CA LEU A 125 -9.64 22.01 -2.90
C LEU A 125 -8.77 23.10 -3.54
N ILE A 126 -7.65 22.71 -4.16
CA ILE A 126 -6.76 23.66 -4.85
C ILE A 126 -7.49 24.34 -6.03
N THR A 127 -8.29 23.58 -6.78
CA THR A 127 -9.09 24.12 -7.91
C THR A 127 -10.17 25.07 -7.41
N TYR A 128 -10.84 24.73 -6.30
CA TYR A 128 -11.86 25.55 -5.66
C TYR A 128 -11.29 26.88 -5.16
N ILE A 129 -10.14 26.85 -4.47
CA ILE A 129 -9.47 28.08 -4.00
C ILE A 129 -8.99 28.92 -5.19
N LYS A 130 -8.40 28.32 -6.23
CA LYS A 130 -8.04 29.03 -7.48
C LYS A 130 -9.25 29.72 -8.12
N GLY A 131 -10.41 29.07 -8.15
CA GLY A 131 -11.66 29.66 -8.66
C GLY A 131 -12.27 30.76 -7.77
N LYS A 132 -11.74 30.99 -6.57
CA LYS A 132 -12.22 31.98 -5.59
C LYS A 132 -11.28 33.19 -5.44
N VAL A 133 -9.98 33.01 -5.65
CA VAL A 133 -8.96 34.02 -5.31
C VAL A 133 -8.34 34.61 -6.56
N ASN A 134 -8.70 35.86 -6.86
CA ASN A 134 -8.14 36.64 -7.98
C ASN A 134 -6.81 37.34 -7.60
N ASP A 135 -5.87 36.61 -6.98
CA ASP A 135 -4.53 37.10 -6.64
C ASP A 135 -3.46 36.20 -7.31
N PRO A 136 -2.69 36.72 -8.29
CA PRO A 136 -1.61 35.98 -8.96
C PRO A 136 -0.56 35.41 -7.98
N SER A 137 -0.36 36.06 -6.84
CA SER A 137 0.57 35.62 -5.79
C SER A 137 0.06 34.35 -5.10
N VAL A 138 -1.23 34.31 -4.79
CA VAL A 138 -1.88 33.13 -4.20
C VAL A 138 -1.97 32.00 -5.22
N GLU A 139 -2.27 32.31 -6.49
CA GLU A 139 -2.26 31.31 -7.55
C GLU A 139 -0.88 30.64 -7.70
N HIS A 140 0.20 31.43 -7.72
CA HIS A 140 1.57 30.89 -7.78
C HIS A 140 1.92 30.03 -6.55
N LEU A 141 1.49 30.44 -5.36
CA LEU A 141 1.69 29.65 -4.13
C LEU A 141 0.91 28.33 -4.16
N LEU A 142 -0.33 28.33 -4.66
CA LEU A 142 -1.14 27.11 -4.83
C LEU A 142 -0.54 26.14 -5.86
N GLU A 143 0.04 26.65 -6.95
CA GLU A 143 0.80 25.83 -7.91
C GLU A 143 2.04 25.21 -7.27
N LYS A 144 2.82 26.01 -6.53
CA LYS A 144 4.00 25.50 -5.82
C LYS A 144 3.63 24.51 -4.71
N LEU A 145 2.45 24.65 -4.11
CA LEU A 145 1.91 23.68 -3.15
C LEU A 145 1.48 22.38 -3.84
N SER A 146 0.74 22.47 -4.96
CA SER A 146 0.31 21.30 -5.74
C SER A 146 1.49 20.50 -6.31
N GLU A 147 2.60 21.17 -6.63
CA GLU A 147 3.86 20.52 -7.02
C GLU A 147 4.61 19.86 -5.85
N LYS A 148 4.52 20.41 -4.63
CA LYS A 148 5.31 19.99 -3.47
C LYS A 148 4.66 18.88 -2.66
N VAL A 149 3.37 18.97 -2.36
CA VAL A 149 2.70 18.03 -1.45
C VAL A 149 2.74 16.58 -1.96
N PRO A 150 2.45 16.27 -3.24
CA PRO A 150 2.58 14.92 -3.77
C PRO A 150 4.02 14.37 -3.69
N LYS A 151 5.03 15.23 -3.84
CA LYS A 151 6.45 14.83 -3.76
C LYS A 151 6.83 14.46 -2.33
N GLU A 152 6.40 15.23 -1.34
CA GLU A 152 6.70 14.94 0.06
C GLU A 152 5.94 13.69 0.55
N ILE A 153 4.66 13.54 0.17
CA ILE A 153 3.91 12.29 0.44
C ILE A 153 4.59 11.08 -0.19
N SER A 154 5.02 11.18 -1.46
CA SER A 154 5.74 10.09 -2.15
C SER A 154 7.05 9.74 -1.43
N ARG A 155 7.80 10.75 -1.00
CA ARG A 155 9.06 10.58 -0.25
C ARG A 155 8.86 9.86 1.07
N GLU A 156 7.84 10.23 1.84
CA GLU A 156 7.51 9.59 3.12
C GLU A 156 6.99 8.16 2.92
N VAL A 157 6.14 7.92 1.92
CA VAL A 157 5.68 6.56 1.55
C VAL A 157 6.86 5.68 1.14
N GLU A 158 7.82 6.21 0.38
CA GLU A 158 9.05 5.49 0.05
C GLU A 158 9.94 5.24 1.28
N ALA A 159 10.05 6.21 2.20
CA ALA A 159 10.82 6.08 3.43
C ALA A 159 10.26 4.96 4.32
N GLU A 160 8.95 4.95 4.54
CA GLU A 160 8.24 3.92 5.30
C GLU A 160 8.34 2.54 4.62
N LYS A 161 8.16 2.46 3.29
CA LYS A 161 8.38 1.21 2.55
C LYS A 161 9.83 0.72 2.69
N ARG A 162 10.82 1.62 2.59
CA ARG A 162 12.26 1.35 2.73
C ARG A 162 12.62 0.87 4.15
N ALA A 163 12.01 1.46 5.19
CA ALA A 163 12.20 1.06 6.59
C ALA A 163 11.76 -0.39 6.89
N ARG A 164 10.85 -0.95 6.07
CA ARG A 164 10.42 -2.35 6.11
C ARG A 164 11.04 -3.23 5.02
N THR A 165 11.99 -2.71 4.24
CA THR A 165 12.62 -3.45 3.14
C THR A 165 13.97 -4.03 3.53
N VAL A 166 14.18 -5.31 3.20
CA VAL A 166 15.53 -5.91 3.12
C VAL A 166 15.93 -6.18 1.67
N VAL A 167 17.24 -6.28 1.46
CA VAL A 167 17.84 -6.73 0.21
C VAL A 167 18.58 -8.03 0.48
N ILE A 168 18.24 -9.07 -0.28
CA ILE A 168 18.86 -10.38 -0.23
C ILE A 168 19.80 -10.53 -1.43
N SER A 169 21.00 -11.08 -1.21
CA SER A 169 21.95 -11.46 -2.25
C SER A 169 22.24 -12.95 -2.19
N GLY A 170 22.51 -13.59 -3.33
CA GLY A 170 22.91 -15.00 -3.39
C GLY A 170 21.77 -15.98 -3.66
N ILE A 171 20.55 -15.52 -3.92
CA ILE A 171 19.45 -16.37 -4.41
C ILE A 171 19.68 -16.68 -5.89
N GLU A 172 19.99 -17.93 -6.21
CA GLU A 172 20.25 -18.44 -7.56
C GLU A 172 19.19 -17.98 -8.57
N GLU A 173 19.61 -17.54 -9.76
CA GLU A 173 18.68 -17.18 -10.83
C GLU A 173 17.86 -18.40 -11.27
N PRO A 174 16.61 -18.21 -11.72
CA PRO A 174 15.84 -19.28 -12.35
C PRO A 174 16.50 -19.75 -13.65
N ALA A 175 16.23 -20.99 -14.04
CA ALA A 175 16.69 -21.56 -15.31
C ALA A 175 16.27 -20.69 -16.51
N GLU A 176 17.13 -20.68 -17.54
CA GLU A 176 16.87 -19.95 -18.78
C GLU A 176 15.65 -20.52 -19.52
N GLY A 177 14.91 -19.66 -20.23
CA GLY A 177 13.69 -20.04 -20.95
C GLY A 177 12.40 -20.10 -20.10
N LEU A 178 12.46 -20.05 -18.76
CA LEU A 178 11.27 -20.06 -17.90
C LEU A 178 10.36 -18.82 -18.11
N ARG A 179 9.04 -19.05 -18.13
CA ARG A 179 8.02 -18.00 -18.30
C ARG A 179 8.06 -17.02 -17.11
N ALA A 180 7.57 -15.80 -17.32
CA ALA A 180 7.59 -14.76 -16.27
C ALA A 180 6.89 -15.19 -14.97
N THR A 181 5.75 -15.89 -15.08
CA THR A 181 4.99 -16.44 -13.94
C THR A 181 5.74 -17.56 -13.21
N GLU A 182 6.43 -18.43 -13.94
CA GLU A 182 7.24 -19.52 -13.38
C GLU A 182 8.47 -18.97 -12.64
N ARG A 183 9.16 -17.99 -13.23
CA ARG A 183 10.28 -17.29 -12.58
C ARG A 183 9.86 -16.53 -11.31
N SER A 184 8.65 -16.00 -11.28
CA SER A 184 8.07 -15.37 -10.07
C SER A 184 7.78 -16.42 -8.99
N ARG A 185 7.21 -17.57 -9.37
CA ARG A 185 6.93 -18.68 -8.44
C ARG A 185 8.22 -19.30 -7.87
N ASP A 186 9.23 -19.56 -8.69
CA ASP A 186 10.56 -20.01 -8.27
C ASP A 186 11.20 -19.05 -7.26
N LEU A 187 11.19 -17.75 -7.57
CA LEU A 187 11.70 -16.72 -6.67
C LEU A 187 10.94 -16.70 -5.34
N LYS A 188 9.60 -16.80 -5.37
CA LYS A 188 8.79 -16.82 -4.15
C LYS A 188 9.07 -18.06 -3.31
N ALA A 189 9.10 -19.25 -3.89
CA ALA A 189 9.40 -20.49 -3.16
C ALA A 189 10.77 -20.42 -2.45
N LYS A 190 11.82 -20.00 -3.16
CA LYS A 190 13.16 -19.79 -2.59
C LYS A 190 13.20 -18.72 -1.48
N VAL A 191 12.34 -17.70 -1.55
CA VAL A 191 12.21 -16.69 -0.50
C VAL A 191 11.45 -17.22 0.71
N ASP A 192 10.40 -18.03 0.50
CA ASP A 192 9.62 -18.65 1.57
C ASP A 192 10.52 -19.63 2.37
N GLU A 193 11.32 -20.48 1.70
CA GLU A 193 12.34 -21.33 2.36
C GLU A 193 13.35 -20.54 3.21
N ILE A 194 13.76 -19.36 2.73
CA ILE A 194 14.65 -18.46 3.47
C ILE A 194 13.94 -17.85 4.68
N LEU A 195 12.64 -17.56 4.60
CA LEU A 195 11.84 -17.05 5.73
C LEU A 195 11.63 -18.14 6.79
N ASP A 196 11.35 -19.38 6.39
CA ASP A 196 11.28 -20.54 7.28
C ASP A 196 12.61 -20.73 8.03
N ALA A 197 13.74 -20.68 7.33
CA ALA A 197 15.08 -20.76 7.93
C ALA A 197 15.44 -19.59 8.86
N LEU A 198 14.68 -18.49 8.81
CA LEU A 198 14.81 -17.33 9.70
C LEU A 198 13.80 -17.36 10.85
N ASP A 199 12.92 -18.36 10.93
CA ASP A 199 11.74 -18.37 11.80
C ASP A 199 10.86 -17.13 11.55
N ILE A 200 10.32 -16.96 10.33
CA ILE A 200 9.49 -15.79 9.97
C ILE A 200 8.16 -16.20 9.33
N ASP A 201 7.13 -16.12 10.15
CA ASP A 201 5.72 -16.41 9.88
C ASP A 201 4.99 -15.18 9.30
N CYS A 202 5.37 -14.71 8.10
CA CYS A 202 4.68 -13.58 7.48
C CYS A 202 4.53 -13.65 5.96
N ASN A 203 3.35 -13.20 5.49
CA ASN A 203 3.13 -12.91 4.08
C ASN A 203 3.80 -11.58 3.71
N VAL A 204 4.92 -11.69 3.00
CA VAL A 204 5.68 -10.54 2.47
C VAL A 204 4.90 -9.81 1.37
N SER A 205 4.99 -8.48 1.36
CA SER A 205 4.16 -7.62 0.51
C SER A 205 4.67 -7.51 -0.93
N ASP A 206 5.99 -7.46 -1.13
CA ASP A 206 6.62 -7.43 -2.44
C ASP A 206 7.85 -8.33 -2.46
N VAL A 207 8.04 -9.09 -3.55
CA VAL A 207 9.23 -9.90 -3.82
C VAL A 207 9.66 -9.72 -5.28
N PHE A 208 10.84 -9.16 -5.54
CA PHE A 208 11.33 -9.01 -6.92
C PHE A 208 12.85 -8.91 -7.05
N ARG A 209 13.39 -9.34 -8.19
CA ARG A 209 14.81 -9.16 -8.54
C ARG A 209 15.08 -7.75 -9.06
N ILE A 210 16.20 -7.17 -8.63
CA ILE A 210 16.66 -5.82 -9.00
C ILE A 210 17.70 -5.93 -10.12
N GLY A 211 17.54 -5.13 -11.17
CA GLY A 211 18.54 -4.98 -12.23
C GLY A 211 18.51 -6.04 -13.33
N LYS A 212 19.42 -5.88 -14.30
CA LYS A 212 19.61 -6.78 -15.44
C LYS A 212 20.35 -8.06 -15.01
N PRO A 213 20.01 -9.23 -15.56
CA PRO A 213 20.78 -10.46 -15.32
C PRO A 213 22.25 -10.26 -15.67
N ASN A 214 23.14 -10.86 -14.89
CA ASN A 214 24.58 -10.87 -15.12
C ASN A 214 25.07 -12.30 -14.87
N GLY A 215 25.57 -12.98 -15.90
CA GLY A 215 25.95 -14.40 -15.83
C GLY A 215 26.98 -14.71 -14.74
N ASN A 216 27.74 -13.72 -14.27
CA ASN A 216 28.73 -13.90 -13.22
C ASN A 216 28.15 -13.94 -11.80
N ARG A 217 26.97 -13.33 -11.54
CA ARG A 217 26.41 -13.18 -10.19
C ARG A 217 24.88 -13.11 -10.18
N PRO A 218 24.18 -13.88 -9.34
CA PRO A 218 22.74 -13.74 -9.16
C PRO A 218 22.36 -12.31 -8.72
N ARG A 219 21.22 -11.82 -9.22
CA ARG A 219 20.73 -10.49 -8.88
C ARG A 219 20.32 -10.38 -7.42
N LEU A 220 20.33 -9.14 -6.94
CA LEU A 220 19.75 -8.79 -5.66
C LEU A 220 18.24 -8.97 -5.70
N VAL A 221 17.65 -9.45 -4.61
CA VAL A 221 16.20 -9.55 -4.42
C VAL A 221 15.78 -8.49 -3.40
N LYS A 222 14.77 -7.69 -3.74
CA LYS A 222 14.12 -6.75 -2.81
C LYS A 222 12.93 -7.47 -2.17
N LEU A 223 12.83 -7.36 -0.85
CA LEU A 223 11.79 -8.00 -0.05
C LEU A 223 11.19 -6.96 0.90
N VAL A 224 9.87 -6.76 0.82
CA VAL A 224 9.14 -5.79 1.65
C VAL A 224 8.30 -6.51 2.68
N PHE A 225 8.56 -6.26 3.96
CA PHE A 225 7.81 -6.85 5.07
C PHE A 225 6.53 -6.05 5.38
N PRO A 226 5.46 -6.70 5.88
CA PRO A 226 4.24 -6.01 6.28
C PRO A 226 4.46 -5.08 7.49
N SER A 227 5.47 -5.33 8.34
CA SER A 227 5.79 -4.49 9.50
C SER A 227 7.31 -4.39 9.75
N THR A 228 7.74 -3.37 10.50
CA THR A 228 9.14 -3.21 10.92
C THR A 228 9.58 -4.29 11.92
N PHE A 229 8.63 -5.01 12.55
CA PHE A 229 8.91 -6.14 13.43
C PHE A 229 9.56 -7.29 12.67
N TYR A 230 8.94 -7.76 11.58
CA TYR A 230 9.50 -8.85 10.76
C TYR A 230 10.82 -8.45 10.09
N TRP A 231 10.96 -7.19 9.68
CA TRP A 231 12.24 -6.64 9.20
C TRP A 231 13.34 -6.69 10.28
N LYS A 232 13.04 -6.35 11.55
CA LYS A 232 13.98 -6.50 12.67
C LYS A 232 14.31 -7.98 12.92
N LYS A 233 13.30 -8.87 12.91
CA LYS A 233 13.47 -10.33 13.10
C LYS A 233 14.39 -10.92 12.01
N ALA A 234 14.16 -10.59 10.74
CA ALA A 234 14.98 -11.01 9.60
C ALA A 234 16.45 -10.61 9.74
N LEU A 235 16.72 -9.34 10.12
CA LEU A 235 18.10 -8.87 10.29
C LEU A 235 18.80 -9.48 11.51
N ALA A 236 18.07 -9.75 12.61
CA ALA A 236 18.62 -10.42 13.79
C ALA A 236 18.90 -11.92 13.56
N ASN A 237 18.02 -12.57 12.79
CA ASN A 237 18.09 -14.00 12.48
C ASN A 237 18.92 -14.32 11.23
N ALA A 238 19.35 -13.35 10.43
CA ALA A 238 20.18 -13.53 9.23
C ALA A 238 21.45 -14.39 9.44
N ARG A 239 21.95 -14.50 10.67
CA ARG A 239 23.05 -15.41 11.05
C ARG A 239 22.71 -16.90 10.92
N LEU A 240 21.43 -17.28 11.08
CA LEU A 240 20.95 -18.66 11.07
C LEU A 240 21.08 -19.31 9.68
N LEU A 241 20.99 -18.50 8.61
CA LEU A 241 21.15 -18.93 7.21
C LEU A 241 22.44 -19.75 6.97
N ARG A 242 23.53 -19.43 7.67
CA ARG A 242 24.80 -20.17 7.54
C ARG A 242 24.69 -21.64 7.99
N ASN A 243 23.86 -21.90 9.00
CA ASN A 243 23.64 -23.23 9.57
C ASN A 243 22.53 -23.97 8.83
N ALA A 244 21.53 -23.25 8.31
CA ALA A 244 20.43 -23.78 7.49
C ALA A 244 20.81 -24.05 6.02
N GLY A 245 22.10 -24.23 5.70
CA GLY A 245 22.58 -24.54 4.34
C GLY A 245 22.80 -23.34 3.41
N PHE A 246 22.12 -22.21 3.64
CA PHE A 246 22.18 -20.98 2.83
C PHE A 246 23.48 -20.16 2.97
N ARG A 247 24.65 -20.81 2.90
CA ARG A 247 25.99 -20.19 3.12
C ARG A 247 26.35 -19.07 2.13
N GLY A 248 25.76 -19.08 0.93
CA GLY A 248 25.94 -18.02 -0.08
C GLY A 248 24.93 -16.87 0.03
N VAL A 249 23.91 -16.98 0.90
CA VAL A 249 22.84 -16.00 1.01
C VAL A 249 23.15 -14.99 2.12
N PHE A 250 22.96 -13.71 1.81
CA PHE A 250 23.15 -12.61 2.77
C PHE A 250 21.97 -11.65 2.72
N ILE A 251 21.51 -11.23 3.89
CA ILE A 251 20.43 -10.26 4.06
C ILE A 251 21.01 -8.96 4.64
N ARG A 252 20.62 -7.83 4.06
CA ARG A 252 20.98 -6.48 4.53
C ARG A 252 19.80 -5.53 4.46
N LYS A 253 19.93 -4.38 5.12
CA LYS A 253 18.98 -3.27 5.00
C LYS A 253 18.90 -2.76 3.56
N SER A 254 17.72 -2.31 3.14
CA SER A 254 17.60 -1.44 1.96
C SER A 254 18.01 -0.02 2.34
N LEU A 255 19.08 0.49 1.74
CA LEU A 255 19.65 1.81 1.99
C LEU A 255 19.48 2.74 0.78
N THR A 256 19.50 4.06 0.98
CA THR A 256 19.51 5.07 -0.10
C THR A 256 20.81 5.05 -0.91
N GLU A 257 20.95 5.91 -1.93
CA GLU A 257 22.21 6.07 -2.68
C GLU A 257 23.33 6.60 -1.77
N GLU A 258 23.00 7.61 -0.97
CA GLU A 258 23.89 8.31 -0.06
C GLU A 258 24.32 7.40 1.10
N GLU A 259 23.36 6.70 1.71
CA GLU A 259 23.63 5.71 2.75
C GLU A 259 24.50 4.55 2.23
N ARG A 260 24.25 4.06 1.00
CA ARG A 260 25.10 3.03 0.36
C ARG A 260 26.51 3.52 0.12
N ARG A 261 26.69 4.77 -0.33
CA ARG A 261 28.00 5.38 -0.56
C ARG A 261 28.77 5.52 0.76
N HIS A 262 28.13 6.05 1.80
CA HIS A 262 28.72 6.18 3.12
C HIS A 262 29.10 4.82 3.74
N GLU A 263 28.22 3.83 3.66
CA GLU A 263 28.50 2.47 4.15
C GLU A 263 29.57 1.75 3.29
N TYR A 264 29.81 2.18 2.05
CA TYR A 264 30.93 1.72 1.23
C TYR A 264 32.25 2.36 1.67
N GLU A 265 32.28 3.68 1.86
CA GLU A 265 33.44 4.44 2.35
C GLU A 265 33.93 3.89 3.71
N LEU A 266 33.02 3.70 4.67
CA LEU A 266 33.34 3.11 5.97
C LEU A 266 33.97 1.70 5.85
N ARG A 267 33.55 0.90 4.87
CA ARG A 267 34.12 -0.42 4.61
C ARG A 267 35.50 -0.36 3.95
N GLN A 268 35.80 0.67 3.14
CA GLN A 268 37.15 0.85 2.60
C GLN A 268 38.12 1.29 3.70
N LEU A 269 37.74 2.29 4.50
CA LEU A 269 38.52 2.72 5.68
C LEU A 269 38.77 1.55 6.66
N ALA A 270 37.78 0.67 6.87
CA ALA A 270 37.96 -0.55 7.67
C ALA A 270 38.95 -1.55 7.04
N ARG A 271 39.00 -1.67 5.71
CA ARG A 271 39.97 -2.53 5.01
C ARG A 271 41.37 -1.95 5.09
N GLU A 272 41.52 -0.65 4.85
CA GLU A 272 42.79 0.07 4.94
C GLU A 272 43.41 -0.04 6.34
N ARG A 273 42.63 0.21 7.40
CA ARG A 273 43.12 0.10 8.80
C ARG A 273 43.42 -1.33 9.28
N ASN A 274 42.92 -2.33 8.56
CA ASN A 274 43.23 -3.76 8.79
C ASN A 274 44.27 -4.30 7.80
N ASN A 275 44.75 -3.49 6.86
CA ASN A 275 45.71 -3.96 5.87
C ASN A 275 47.04 -4.30 6.54
N GLY A 276 47.60 -5.48 6.21
CA GLY A 276 48.81 -6.00 6.84
C GLY A 276 48.65 -6.50 8.29
N LYS A 277 47.43 -6.48 8.87
CA LYS A 277 47.18 -7.01 10.22
C LYS A 277 46.77 -8.48 10.17
N ALA A 278 47.21 -9.25 11.17
CA ALA A 278 46.83 -10.66 11.32
C ALA A 278 45.34 -10.83 11.65
N GLU A 279 44.77 -9.90 12.43
CA GLU A 279 43.37 -9.90 12.85
C GLU A 279 42.63 -8.62 12.41
N ARG A 280 41.29 -8.71 12.37
CA ARG A 280 40.42 -7.59 11.98
C ARG A 280 40.05 -6.74 13.20
N GLU A 281 40.92 -5.78 13.50
CA GLU A 281 40.75 -4.80 14.56
C GLU A 281 39.65 -3.75 14.29
N TRP A 282 39.45 -3.35 13.03
CA TRP A 282 38.53 -2.29 12.64
C TRP A 282 37.31 -2.83 11.90
N VAL A 283 36.11 -2.50 12.36
CA VAL A 283 34.86 -2.97 11.75
C VAL A 283 33.80 -1.86 11.64
N VAL A 284 32.88 -2.02 10.70
CA VAL A 284 31.72 -1.15 10.58
C VAL A 284 30.60 -1.66 11.49
N TYR A 285 30.26 -0.91 12.53
CA TYR A 285 29.22 -1.24 13.49
C TYR A 285 28.24 -0.05 13.64
N ARG A 286 26.94 -0.30 13.44
CA ARG A 286 25.87 0.73 13.49
C ARG A 286 26.19 1.98 12.67
N SER A 287 26.63 1.80 11.42
CA SER A 287 27.02 2.90 10.51
C SER A 287 28.17 3.77 11.02
N GLN A 288 29.06 3.23 11.86
CA GLN A 288 30.27 3.89 12.33
C GLN A 288 31.47 2.94 12.17
N LEU A 289 32.65 3.50 11.93
CA LEU A 289 33.91 2.75 11.98
C LEU A 289 34.36 2.66 13.44
N LYS A 290 34.50 1.44 13.97
CA LYS A 290 34.83 1.19 15.38
C LYS A 290 35.96 0.18 15.52
N HIS A 291 36.76 0.32 16.56
CA HIS A 291 37.69 -0.73 16.98
C HIS A 291 36.92 -1.87 17.66
N VAL A 292 37.35 -3.13 17.50
CA VAL A 292 36.66 -4.30 18.07
C VAL A 292 36.54 -4.22 19.60
N SER A 293 37.52 -3.62 20.29
CA SER A 293 37.46 -3.42 21.75
C SER A 293 36.39 -2.42 22.22
N GLU A 294 35.86 -1.57 21.33
CA GLU A 294 34.76 -0.65 21.64
C GLU A 294 33.37 -1.28 21.49
N LEU A 295 33.30 -2.50 20.95
CA LEU A 295 32.04 -3.19 20.77
C LEU A 295 31.51 -3.68 22.12
N PRO A 296 30.19 -3.66 22.33
CA PRO A 296 29.60 -4.24 23.53
C PRO A 296 29.88 -5.75 23.54
N ASN A 297 30.87 -6.16 24.33
CA ASN A 297 31.26 -7.55 24.50
C ASN A 297 30.03 -8.40 24.86
N ARG A 298 29.73 -9.39 24.03
CA ARG A 298 29.01 -10.57 24.55
C ARG A 298 29.96 -11.20 25.55
N ARG A 299 29.64 -11.05 26.84
CA ARG A 299 30.29 -11.86 27.89
C ARG A 299 30.27 -13.32 27.43
N PRO A 300 31.36 -14.08 27.56
CA PRO A 300 31.27 -15.53 27.40
C PRO A 300 30.20 -16.01 28.36
N VAL A 301 29.21 -16.73 27.82
CA VAL A 301 28.28 -17.49 28.67
C VAL A 301 29.11 -18.68 29.13
N ASN A 302 29.66 -18.57 30.34
CA ASN A 302 30.23 -19.71 31.04
C ASN A 302 29.08 -20.69 31.25
N TYR A 303 29.17 -21.84 30.60
CA TYR A 303 28.44 -23.06 30.95
C TYR A 303 29.28 -23.83 31.98
#